data_AF-A0A1W1DUQ8-F1
#
_entry.id   AF-A0A1W1DUQ8-F1
#
_cell.length_a   1.000
_cell.length_b   1.000
_cell.length_c   1.000
_cell.angle_alpha   90.00
_cell.angle_beta   90.00
_cell.angle_gamma   90.00
#
_symmetry.space_group_name_H-M   'P 1'
#
loop_
_entity.id
_entity.type
_entity.pdbx_description
1 polymer ?
#
loop_
_entity_poly.entity_id
_entity_poly.type
_entity_poly.pdbx_seq_one_letter_code
_entity_poly.pdbx_strand_id
1 'polypeptide(L)'
;MYAVIKTGGQQFRVEQGTTLKVEKLEVEPGKNITFDEVLMVADGDKVQIGAPMVAEASVEAKVISQGKGKKVHILKFRRRKHSMKQQGHRQLFTEIEIIKINS
;
A
#
# COMPACT_ATOMS: atom_id res chain seq x y z
N MET A 1 7.39 -13.75 11.47
CA MET A 1 8.13 -13.23 10.30
C MET A 1 7.40 -12.04 9.71
N TYR A 2 8.07 -10.90 9.53
CA TYR A 2 7.51 -9.72 8.86
C TYR A 2 8.52 -9.14 7.86
N ALA A 3 8.01 -8.38 6.89
CA ALA A 3 8.81 -7.65 5.92
C ALA A 3 8.40 -6.18 5.86
N VAL A 4 9.29 -5.32 5.39
CA VAL A 4 8.97 -3.93 5.04
C VAL A 4 9.04 -3.81 3.52
N ILE A 5 7.88 -3.60 2.90
CA ILE A 5 7.77 -3.43 1.44
C ILE A 5 7.59 -1.96 1.09
N LYS A 6 8.04 -1.58 -0.11
CA LYS A 6 7.76 -0.28 -0.69
C LYS A 6 6.78 -0.41 -1.85
N THR A 7 5.69 0.35 -1.80
CA THR A 7 4.70 0.40 -2.88
C THR A 7 3.96 1.73 -2.86
N GLY A 8 3.59 2.24 -4.04
CA GLY A 8 2.88 3.52 -4.16
C GLY A 8 3.64 4.73 -3.57
N GLY A 9 4.98 4.64 -3.46
CA GLY A 9 5.81 5.67 -2.83
C GLY A 9 5.77 5.67 -1.29
N GLN A 10 5.11 4.70 -0.67
CA GLN A 10 5.04 4.53 0.79
C GLN A 10 5.64 3.18 1.21
N GLN A 11 5.92 3.04 2.50
CA GLN A 11 6.46 1.82 3.10
C GLN A 11 5.44 1.20 4.03
N PHE A 12 5.32 -0.12 3.99
CA PHE A 12 4.40 -0.89 4.82
C PHE A 12 5.11 -2.04 5.50
N ARG A 13 4.88 -2.20 6.80
CA ARG A 13 5.24 -3.41 7.53
C ARG A 13 4.15 -4.45 7.31
N VAL A 14 4.53 -5.61 6.82
CA VAL A 14 3.61 -6.66 6.41
C VAL A 14 3.97 -8.01 7.04
N GLU A 15 2.94 -8.76 7.37
CA GLU A 15 3.02 -10.13 7.89
C GLU A 15 2.14 -11.03 7.02
N GLN A 16 2.48 -12.32 6.95
CA GLN A 16 1.69 -13.30 6.19
C GLN A 16 0.23 -13.33 6.70
N GLY A 17 -0.74 -13.34 5.79
CA GLY A 17 -2.17 -13.30 6.09
C GLY A 17 -2.71 -11.91 6.43
N THR A 18 -1.89 -10.87 6.43
CA THR A 18 -2.36 -9.50 6.68
C THR A 18 -3.00 -8.91 5.42
N THR A 19 -4.15 -8.27 5.60
CA THR A 19 -4.80 -7.46 4.56
C THR A 19 -4.46 -5.99 4.75
N LEU A 20 -4.02 -5.32 3.69
CA LEU A 20 -3.74 -3.88 3.69
C LEU A 20 -4.27 -3.19 2.44
N LYS A 21 -4.50 -1.88 2.56
CA LYS A 21 -4.92 -1.02 1.45
C LYS A 21 -3.73 -0.19 1.00
N VAL A 22 -3.38 -0.35 -0.26
CA VAL A 22 -2.29 0.37 -0.93
C VAL A 22 -2.85 1.28 -2.01
N GLU A 23 -1.99 2.13 -2.58
CA GLU A 23 -2.34 2.92 -3.76
C GLU A 23 -2.81 2.01 -4.90
N LYS A 24 -3.53 2.60 -5.86
CA LYS A 24 -4.11 1.85 -6.98
C LYS A 24 -3.01 1.11 -7.76
N LEU A 25 -3.21 -0.19 -7.94
CA LEU A 25 -2.40 -1.06 -8.80
C LEU A 25 -3.19 -1.45 -10.06
N GLU A 26 -2.52 -1.58 -11.20
CA GLU A 26 -3.12 -2.00 -12.48
C GLU A 26 -3.22 -3.53 -12.61
N VAL A 27 -3.73 -4.18 -11.55
CA VAL A 27 -3.86 -5.65 -11.46
C VAL A 27 -5.29 -6.00 -11.07
N GLU A 28 -5.92 -6.88 -11.84
CA GLU A 28 -7.32 -7.27 -11.60
C GLU A 28 -7.51 -7.99 -10.24
N PRO A 29 -8.67 -7.81 -9.59
CA PRO A 29 -9.03 -8.57 -8.40
C PRO A 29 -8.93 -10.09 -8.64
N GLY A 30 -8.37 -10.80 -7.67
CA GLY A 30 -8.15 -12.24 -7.72
C GLY A 30 -6.78 -12.67 -8.26
N LYS A 31 -6.03 -11.77 -8.91
CA LYS A 31 -4.66 -12.06 -9.38
C LYS A 31 -3.63 -11.83 -8.27
N ASN A 32 -2.51 -12.52 -8.42
CA ASN A 32 -1.34 -12.34 -7.55
C ASN A 32 -0.44 -11.23 -8.08
N ILE A 33 0.23 -10.55 -7.17
CA ILE A 33 1.26 -9.55 -7.43
C ILE A 33 2.46 -9.87 -6.54
N THR A 34 3.65 -9.75 -7.10
CA THR A 34 4.91 -9.92 -6.37
C THR A 34 5.56 -8.56 -6.18
N PHE A 35 6.01 -8.27 -4.96
CA PHE A 35 6.76 -7.07 -4.62
C PHE A 35 8.23 -7.43 -4.44
N ASP A 36 9.06 -6.95 -5.36
CA ASP A 36 10.52 -7.16 -5.32
C ASP A 36 11.23 -6.06 -4.50
N GLU A 37 10.57 -4.91 -4.29
CA GLU A 37 11.10 -3.82 -3.46
C GLU A 37 10.90 -4.10 -1.96
N VAL A 38 11.69 -5.05 -1.43
CA VAL A 38 11.73 -5.38 0.00
C VAL A 38 12.92 -4.68 0.67
N LEU A 39 12.63 -3.85 1.66
CA LEU A 39 13.63 -3.03 2.38
C LEU A 39 14.23 -3.76 3.58
N MET A 40 13.45 -4.64 4.19
CA MET A 40 13.82 -5.34 5.42
C MET A 40 13.00 -6.63 5.54
N VAL A 41 13.63 -7.68 6.04
CA VAL A 41 12.94 -8.91 6.47
C VAL A 41 13.40 -9.26 7.88
N ALA A 42 12.46 -9.60 8.75
CA ALA A 42 12.73 -10.02 10.11
C ALA A 42 12.03 -11.36 10.41
N ASP A 43 12.83 -12.34 10.81
CA ASP A 43 12.37 -13.65 11.27
C ASP A 43 12.93 -13.96 12.66
N GLY A 44 12.15 -13.63 13.68
CA GLY A 44 12.56 -13.73 15.08
C GLY A 44 13.80 -12.86 15.36
N ASP A 45 14.90 -13.52 15.72
CA ASP A 45 16.18 -12.86 16.04
C ASP A 45 17.01 -12.52 14.79
N LYS A 46 16.67 -13.08 13.62
CA LYS A 46 17.37 -12.81 12.37
C LYS A 46 16.72 -11.63 11.66
N VAL A 47 17.48 -10.55 11.51
CA VAL A 47 17.03 -9.33 10.83
C VAL A 47 17.96 -9.04 9.66
N GLN A 48 17.41 -9.05 8.45
CA GLN A 48 18.09 -8.63 7.23
C GLN A 48 17.62 -7.21 6.87
N ILE A 49 18.57 -6.27 6.81
CA ILE A 49 18.31 -4.88 6.45
C ILE A 49 18.98 -4.63 5.10
N GLY A 50 18.19 -4.16 4.13
CA GLY A 50 18.67 -3.84 2.79
C GLY A 50 19.46 -2.53 2.75
N ALA A 51 20.45 -2.47 1.87
CA ALA A 51 21.21 -1.25 1.58
C ALA A 51 21.49 -1.17 0.06
N PRO A 52 20.49 -0.85 -0.80
CA PRO A 52 19.19 -0.22 -0.51
C PRO A 52 17.98 -1.17 -0.39
N MET A 53 18.09 -2.42 -0.84
CA MET A 53 17.05 -3.45 -0.80
C MET A 53 17.67 -4.78 -0.31
N VAL A 54 16.86 -5.69 0.21
CA VAL A 54 17.31 -7.05 0.56
C VAL A 54 17.39 -7.85 -0.74
N ALA A 55 18.57 -8.38 -1.08
CA ALA A 55 18.76 -9.15 -2.30
C ALA A 55 17.91 -10.44 -2.25
N GLU A 56 17.28 -10.78 -3.37
CA GLU A 56 16.48 -12.01 -3.55
C GLU A 56 15.22 -12.14 -2.66
N ALA A 57 14.92 -11.16 -1.83
CA ALA A 57 13.68 -11.12 -1.06
C ALA A 57 12.51 -10.66 -1.95
N SER A 58 11.37 -11.35 -1.83
CA SER A 58 10.13 -10.99 -2.52
C SER A 58 8.92 -11.23 -1.64
N VAL A 59 7.89 -10.39 -1.77
CA VAL A 59 6.63 -10.57 -1.06
C VAL A 59 5.52 -10.84 -2.07
N GLU A 60 4.91 -12.01 -1.98
CA GLU A 60 3.77 -12.40 -2.78
C GLU A 60 2.48 -11.97 -2.09
N ALA A 61 1.61 -11.27 -2.82
CA ALA A 61 0.32 -10.81 -2.36
C ALA A 61 -0.77 -11.12 -3.39
N LYS A 62 -2.00 -11.25 -2.92
CA LYS A 62 -3.20 -11.38 -3.75
C LYS A 62 -4.01 -10.11 -3.73
N VAL A 63 -4.49 -9.65 -4.88
CA VAL A 63 -5.44 -8.55 -4.93
C VAL A 63 -6.82 -9.08 -4.54
N ILE A 64 -7.36 -8.59 -3.43
CA ILE A 64 -8.72 -8.94 -2.98
C ILE A 64 -9.74 -8.06 -3.72
N SER A 65 -9.55 -6.75 -3.64
CA SER A 65 -10.54 -5.80 -4.12
C SER A 65 -9.89 -4.50 -4.62
N GLN A 66 -10.62 -3.78 -5.46
CA GLN A 66 -10.28 -2.41 -5.84
C GLN A 66 -11.46 -1.51 -5.56
N GLY A 67 -11.19 -0.31 -5.05
CA GLY A 67 -12.27 0.54 -4.58
C GLY A 67 -11.92 2.02 -4.52
N LYS A 68 -12.94 2.79 -4.13
CA LYS A 68 -12.84 4.22 -3.82
C LYS A 68 -13.04 4.39 -2.33
N GLY A 69 -12.12 5.11 -1.69
CA GLY A 69 -12.20 5.48 -0.29
C GLY A 69 -13.45 6.30 0.06
N LYS A 70 -13.58 6.63 1.34
CA LYS A 70 -14.64 7.52 1.82
C LYS A 70 -14.52 8.88 1.13
N LYS A 71 -15.65 9.52 0.86
CA LYS A 71 -15.69 10.84 0.22
C LYS A 71 -15.13 11.89 1.18
N VAL A 72 -14.10 12.60 0.72
CA VAL A 72 -13.54 13.77 1.41
C VAL A 72 -14.21 15.01 0.84
N HIS A 73 -14.75 15.85 1.71
CA HIS A 73 -15.37 17.11 1.33
C HIS A 73 -14.36 18.26 1.49
N ILE A 74 -14.14 19.01 0.42
CA ILE A 74 -13.20 20.12 0.38
C ILE A 74 -14.01 21.39 0.18
N LEU A 75 -13.97 22.28 1.17
CA LEU A 75 -14.57 23.62 1.09
C LEU A 75 -13.47 24.65 1.00
N LYS A 76 -13.52 25.52 -0.03
CA LYS A 76 -12.65 26.69 -0.15
C LYS A 76 -13.54 27.93 -0.12
N PHE A 77 -13.40 28.73 0.92
CA PHE A 77 -14.21 29.94 1.16
C PHE A 77 -13.30 31.15 1.41
N ARG A 78 -13.60 32.27 0.77
CA ARG A 78 -12.91 33.55 1.01
C ARG A 78 -13.90 34.60 1.51
N ARG A 79 -13.81 34.93 2.79
CA ARG A 79 -14.70 35.90 3.45
C ARG A 79 -14.73 37.24 2.72
N ARG A 80 -15.92 37.84 2.60
CA ARG A 80 -16.15 39.18 1.99
C ARG A 80 -15.71 39.32 0.52
N LYS A 81 -15.46 38.21 -0.18
CA LYS A 81 -15.05 38.21 -1.59
C LYS A 81 -16.04 37.49 -2.50
N HIS A 82 -17.28 37.26 -2.03
CA HIS A 82 -18.32 36.53 -2.74
C HIS A 82 -17.77 35.25 -3.41
N SER A 83 -16.95 34.50 -2.67
CA SER A 83 -16.21 33.36 -3.19
C SER A 83 -16.31 32.18 -2.24
N MET A 84 -16.98 31.12 -2.69
CA MET A 84 -17.17 29.85 -2.01
C MET A 84 -17.21 28.75 -3.06
N LYS A 85 -16.44 27.67 -2.88
CA LYS A 85 -16.49 26.49 -3.73
C LYS A 85 -16.38 25.21 -2.91
N GLN A 86 -17.12 24.20 -3.32
CA GLN A 86 -17.12 22.88 -2.71
C GLN A 86 -16.69 21.84 -3.74
N GLN A 87 -15.91 20.85 -3.32
CA GLN A 87 -15.48 19.73 -4.15
C GLN A 87 -15.48 18.45 -3.32
N GLY A 88 -15.83 17.33 -3.94
CA GLY A 88 -15.64 16.01 -3.35
C GLY A 88 -14.43 15.30 -3.96
N HIS A 89 -13.68 14.57 -3.14
CA HIS A 89 -12.63 13.65 -3.61
C HIS A 89 -12.87 12.24 -3.07
N ARG A 90 -12.55 11.22 -3.86
CA ARG A 90 -12.53 9.82 -3.43
C ARG A 90 -11.28 9.16 -4.01
N GLN A 91 -10.29 8.91 -3.15
CA GLN A 91 -9.04 8.27 -3.56
C GLN A 91 -9.29 6.81 -3.93
N LEU A 92 -8.65 6.35 -5.02
CA LEU A 92 -8.66 4.95 -5.43
C LEU A 92 -7.66 4.17 -4.57
N PHE A 93 -7.99 2.93 -4.23
CA PHE A 93 -7.10 2.03 -3.50
C PHE A 93 -7.24 0.62 -4.04
N THR A 94 -6.19 -0.17 -3.83
CA THR A 94 -6.19 -1.62 -4.04
C THR A 94 -6.01 -2.30 -2.68
N GLU A 95 -6.88 -3.24 -2.37
CA GLU A 95 -6.79 -4.07 -1.17
C GLU A 95 -6.07 -5.37 -1.52
N ILE A 96 -5.00 -5.63 -0.77
CA ILE A 96 -4.14 -6.79 -0.99
C ILE A 96 -4.05 -7.63 0.28
N GLU A 97 -3.91 -8.93 0.11
CA GLU A 97 -3.63 -9.90 1.17
C GLU A 97 -2.26 -10.50 0.94
N ILE A 98 -1.42 -10.54 1.97
CA ILE A 98 -0.06 -11.06 1.87
C ILE A 98 -0.09 -12.59 1.97
N ILE A 99 0.32 -13.26 0.90
CA ILE A 99 0.31 -14.73 0.83
C ILE A 99 1.60 -15.29 1.42
N LYS A 100 2.76 -14.73 1.04
CA LYS A 100 4.06 -15.29 1.39
C LYS A 100 5.14 -14.22 1.39
N ILE A 101 6.08 -14.36 2.31
CA ILE A 101 7.32 -13.59 2.34
C ILE A 101 8.43 -14.59 1.98
N ASN A 102 9.11 -14.35 0.86
CA ASN A 102 10.32 -15.06 0.46
C ASN A 102 11.52 -14.20 0.87
N SER A 103 12.49 -14.80 1.55
CA SER A 103 13.65 -14.14 2.16
C SER A 103 14.94 -14.88 1.89
#